data_AF-A0A453P316-F1
#
_entry.id   AF-A0A453P316-F1
#
_cell.length_a   1.000
_cell.length_b   1.000
_cell.length_c   1.000
_cell.angle_alpha   90.00
_cell.angle_beta   90.00
_cell.angle_gamma   90.00
#
_symmetry.space_group_name_H-M   'P 1'
#
loop_
_entity.id
_entity.type
_entity.pdbx_description
1 polymer ?
#
loop_
_entity_poly.entity_id
_entity_poly.type
_entity_poly.pdbx_seq_one_letter_code
_entity_poly.pdbx_strand_id
1 'polypeptide(L)' 'ASTACFVIVSKNDIPIYDAEVGSAPKKEDQAYQHQFILHAALDVVQDLAWATSAM' A
#
# COMPACT_ATOMS: atom_id res chain seq x y z
N ALA A 1 14.10 9.69 10.67
CA ALA A 1 13.43 8.38 10.83
C ALA A 1 12.75 8.05 9.52
N SER A 2 12.95 6.85 8.98
CA SER A 2 12.25 6.39 7.77
C SER A 2 11.05 5.56 8.15
N THR A 3 9.96 5.70 7.39
CA THR A 3 8.70 4.98 7.58
C THR A 3 8.29 4.38 6.24
N ALA A 4 7.79 3.14 6.27
CA ALA A 4 7.20 2.47 5.14
C ALA A 4 5.82 1.93 5.54
N CYS A 5 4.87 2.01 4.62
CA CYS A 5 3.55 1.40 4.77
C CYS A 5 3.51 0.09 3.96
N PHE A 6 3.13 -1.00 4.61
CA PHE A 6 3.01 -2.32 4.01
C PHE A 6 1.55 -2.77 4.11
N VAL A 7 0.95 -3.06 2.97
CA VAL A 7 -0.44 -3.51 2.88
C VAL A 7 -0.50 -4.82 2.09
N ILE A 8 -1.38 -5.73 2.51
CA ILE A 8 -1.77 -6.87 1.70
C ILE A 8 -3.18 -6.62 1.21
N VAL A 9 -3.38 -6.68 -0.11
CA VAL A 9 -4.67 -6.46 -0.75
C VAL A 9 -5.17 -7.78 -1.32
N SER A 10 -6.44 -8.08 -1.08
CA SER A 10 -7.10 -9.26 -1.64
C SER A 10 -7.36 -9.09 -3.14
N LYS A 11 -7.85 -10.14 -3.80
CA LYS A 11 -8.26 -10.11 -5.21
C LYS A 11 -9.44 -9.17 -5.51
N ASN A 12 -10.13 -8.67 -4.49
CA ASN A 12 -11.27 -7.76 -4.64
C ASN A 12 -10.92 -6.31 -4.29
N ASP A 13 -9.63 -5.96 -4.29
CA ASP A 13 -9.12 -4.64 -3.93
C ASP A 13 -9.43 -4.22 -2.47
N ILE A 14 -9.76 -5.20 -1.64
CA ILE A 14 -10.00 -5.02 -0.20
C ILE A 14 -8.67 -5.22 0.54
N PRO A 15 -8.17 -4.22 1.30
CA PRO A 15 -7.00 -4.40 2.16
C PRO A 15 -7.33 -5.37 3.30
N ILE A 16 -6.54 -6.43 3.43
CA ILE A 16 -6.72 -7.49 4.45
C ILE A 16 -5.69 -7.43 5.56
N TYR A 17 -4.61 -6.68 5.36
CA TYR A 17 -3.57 -6.42 6.36
C TYR A 17 -2.92 -5.06 6.11
N ASP A 18 -2.62 -4.36 7.19
CA ASP A 18 -1.91 -3.08 7.20
C ASP A 18 -0.85 -3.09 8.30
N ALA A 19 0.35 -2.62 7.98
CA ALA A 19 1.42 -2.39 8.93
C ALA A 19 2.27 -1.19 8.52
N GLU A 20 2.57 -0.36 9.51
CA GLU A 20 3.58 0.69 9.37
C GLU A 20 4.90 0.20 9.96
N VAL A 21 5.97 0.24 9.16
CA VAL A 21 7.32 -0.19 9.52
C VAL A 21 8.21 1.04 9.61
N GLY A 22 8.79 1.28 10.78
CA GLY A 22 9.68 2.41 10.98
C GLY A 22 9.70 2.89 12.43
N SER A 23 10.49 3.93 12.67
CA SER A 23 10.66 4.56 13.99
C SER A 23 10.01 5.95 14.09
N ALA A 24 9.27 6.37 13.07
CA ALA A 24 8.49 7.60 13.14
C ALA A 24 7.24 7.41 14.01
N PRO A 25 6.78 8.48 14.69
CA PRO A 25 5.54 8.43 15.44
C PRO A 25 4.35 8.26 14.50
N LYS A 26 3.48 7.29 14.82
CA LYS A 26 2.21 7.05 14.12
C LYS A 26 1.34 8.30 14.18
N LYS A 27 0.95 8.82 13.02
CA LYS A 27 0.01 9.94 12.89
C LYS A 27 -1.22 9.45 12.15
N GLU A 28 -2.39 9.62 12.74
CA GLU A 28 -3.66 9.14 12.17
C GLU A 28 -3.98 9.78 10.80
N ASP A 29 -3.63 11.06 10.62
CA ASP A 29 -3.74 11.77 9.33
C ASP A 29 -2.91 11.11 8.21
N GLN A 30 -1.73 10.58 8.56
CA GLN A 30 -0.89 9.85 7.60
C GLN A 30 -1.48 8.50 7.22
N ALA A 31 -2.24 7.84 8.11
CA ALA A 31 -2.88 6.58 7.80
C ALA A 31 -3.92 6.74 6.67
N TYR A 32 -4.73 7.80 6.70
CA TYR A 32 -5.68 8.10 5.62
C TYR A 32 -4.96 8.43 4.32
N GLN A 33 -3.86 9.19 4.40
CA GLN A 33 -3.04 9.50 3.23
C GLN A 33 -2.42 8.24 2.62
N HIS A 34 -1.90 7.33 3.45
CA HIS A 34 -1.33 6.05 3.00
C HIS A 34 -2.37 5.19 2.31
N GLN A 35 -3.59 5.07 2.87
CA GLN A 35 -4.67 4.31 2.24
C GLN A 35 -5.04 4.87 0.86
N PHE A 36 -5.12 6.20 0.73
CA PHE A 36 -5.40 6.86 -0.54
C PHE A 36 -4.31 6.58 -1.59
N ILE A 37 -3.04 6.76 -1.21
CA ILE A 37 -1.90 6.52 -2.10
C ILE A 37 -1.83 5.04 -2.52
N LEU A 38 -1.99 4.12 -1.57
CA LEU A 38 -1.94 2.68 -1.82
C LEU A 38 -3.06 2.23 -2.75
N HIS A 39 -4.28 2.76 -2.57
CA HIS A 39 -5.39 2.48 -3.48
C HIS A 39 -5.10 2.97 -4.90
N ALA A 40 -4.61 4.20 -5.07
CA ALA A 40 -4.23 4.73 -6.38
C ALA A 40 -3.06 3.96 -7.04
N ALA A 41 -2.16 3.40 -6.23
CA ALA A 41 -1.07 2.57 -6.73
C ALA A 41 -1.54 1.21 -7.28
N LEU A 42 -2.69 0.68 -6.82
CA LEU A 42 -3.22 -0.58 -7.33
C LEU A 42 -3.53 -0.53 -8.82
N ASP A 43 -4.07 0.59 -9.31
CA ASP A 43 -4.35 0.78 -10.75
C ASP A 43 -3.07 0.63 -11.58
N VAL A 44 -1.95 1.16 -11.11
CA VAL A 44 -0.65 1.07 -11.78
C VAL A 44 -0.10 -0.35 -11.73
N VAL A 45 -0.19 -1.02 -10.58
CA VAL A 45 0.24 -2.42 -10.43
C VAL A 45 -0.57 -3.34 -11.34
N GLN A 46 -1.89 -3.11 -11.44
CA GLN A 46 -2.77 -3.88 -12.31
C GLN A 46 -2.39 -3.74 -13.79
N ASP A 47 -2.02 -2.54 -14.25
CA ASP A 47 -1.54 -2.32 -15.63
C ASP A 47 -0.21 -3.04 -15.88
N LEU A 48 0.75 -2.89 -14.96
CA LEU A 48 2.08 -3.49 -15.06
C LEU A 48 2.08 -5.02 -14.86
N ALA A 49 1.07 -5.58 -14.20
CA ALA A 49 0.92 -7.01 -13.95
C ALA A 49 1.00 -7.87 -15.19
N TRP A 50 0.49 -7.33 -16.30
CA TRP A 50 0.45 -8.03 -17.56
C TRP A 50 1.77 -7.93 -18.34
N ALA A 51 2.69 -7.06 -17.91
CA ALA A 51 3.96 -6.78 -18.59
C ALA A 51 5.16 -7.58 -18.05
N THR A 52 5.04 -8.22 -16.88
CA THR A 52 6.16 -8.96 -16.27
C THR A 52 5.70 -10.28 -15.65
N SER A 53 6.49 -11.35 -15.83
CA SER A 53 6.27 -12.65 -15.18
C SER A 53 6.81 -12.69 -13.74
N ALA A 54 7.55 -11.65 -13.34
CA ALA A 54 7.94 -11.42 -11.95
C ALA A 54 7.07 -10.27 -11.41
N MET A 55 5.92 -10.63 -10.87
CA MET A 55 5.10 -9.80 -9.97
C MET A 55 4.77 -10.61 -8.72
#